data_AF-A0A6I9P0Z9-F1
#
_entry.id   AF-A0A6I9P0Z9-F1
#
_cell.length_a   1.000
_cell.length_b   1.000
_cell.length_c   1.000
_cell.angle_alpha   90.00
_cell.angle_beta   90.00
_cell.angle_gamma   90.00
#
_symmetry.space_group_name_H-M   'P 1'
#
loop_
_entity.id
_entity.type
_entity.pdbx_description
1 polymer ?
#
loop_
_entity_poly.entity_id
_entity_poly.type
_entity_poly.pdbx_seq_one_letter_code
_entity_poly.pdbx_strand_id
1 'polypeptide(L)'
;SRALAKLVHHFGWTWIGALAVDNRYGLNGMALFIKAAKEYGVCIEYSEAFSLSGPPDSLQNIIEIITHATSKVIMAFMSHREIKLLATEFYRQNIKGMQLVGSDAWITDHSLTDSEGRSILVGSLGFVVSKAQIPALEEHLRQIHRSQFPNRQFLRDFWEDLFNCALNDSEIKPCSGFESLLN
;
A
#
# COMPACT_ATOMS: atom_id res chain seq x y z
N SER A 1 -6.17 12.84 5.54
CA SER A 1 -6.92 12.32 6.72
C SER A 1 -8.35 12.85 6.86
N ARG A 2 -8.64 14.17 6.83
CA ARG A 2 -10.03 14.67 7.02
C ARG A 2 -11.03 14.16 5.96
N ALA A 3 -10.61 14.02 4.70
CA ALA A 3 -11.47 13.43 3.66
C ALA A 3 -11.89 11.99 3.99
N LEU A 4 -10.97 11.16 4.48
CA LEU A 4 -11.26 9.79 4.94
C LEU A 4 -12.23 9.78 6.12
N ALA A 5 -12.07 10.69 7.09
CA ALA A 5 -13.03 10.82 8.20
C ALA A 5 -14.43 11.22 7.71
N LYS A 6 -14.51 12.13 6.73
CA LYS A 6 -15.78 12.51 6.09
C LYS A 6 -16.39 11.34 5.30
N LEU A 7 -15.59 10.51 4.64
CA LEU A 7 -16.04 9.30 3.95
C LEU A 7 -16.67 8.31 4.94
N VAL A 8 -15.98 8.03 6.05
CA VAL A 8 -16.50 7.15 7.12
C VAL A 8 -17.82 7.68 7.67
N HIS A 9 -17.90 8.98 7.96
CA HIS A 9 -19.13 9.63 8.41
C HIS A 9 -20.26 9.56 7.37
N HIS A 10 -19.94 9.76 6.09
CA HIS A 10 -20.92 9.73 4.99
C HIS A 10 -21.64 8.38 4.89
N PHE A 11 -20.94 7.27 5.10
CA PHE A 11 -21.52 5.94 5.13
C PHE A 11 -22.19 5.56 6.47
N GLY A 12 -22.22 6.48 7.44
CA GLY A 12 -22.85 6.26 8.74
C GLY A 12 -22.07 5.32 9.66
N TRP A 13 -20.79 5.07 9.39
CA TRP A 13 -19.97 4.22 10.23
C TRP A 13 -19.51 4.98 11.47
N THR A 14 -20.11 4.67 12.61
CA THR A 14 -19.85 5.36 13.89
C THR A 14 -18.89 4.60 14.81
N TRP A 15 -18.56 3.35 14.49
CA TRP A 15 -17.72 2.48 15.31
C TRP A 15 -16.72 1.72 14.45
N ILE A 16 -15.45 2.10 14.53
CA ILE A 16 -14.40 1.61 13.62
C ILE A 16 -13.12 1.22 14.36
N GLY A 17 -12.34 0.34 13.73
CA GLY A 17 -10.94 0.09 14.06
C GLY A 17 -10.00 1.03 13.32
N ALA A 18 -8.84 1.29 13.91
CA ALA A 18 -7.76 2.08 13.30
C ALA A 18 -6.46 1.28 13.32
N LEU A 19 -5.89 1.05 12.14
CA LEU A 19 -4.58 0.39 11.97
C LEU A 19 -3.63 1.29 11.19
N ALA A 20 -2.43 1.48 11.71
CA ALA A 20 -1.38 2.26 11.07
C ALA A 20 -0.12 1.42 10.81
N VAL A 21 0.67 1.82 9.82
CA VAL A 21 2.08 1.40 9.78
C VAL A 21 2.85 2.15 10.87
N ASP A 22 3.72 1.46 11.60
CA ASP A 22 4.55 2.03 12.67
C ASP A 22 5.72 2.85 12.10
N ASN A 23 5.37 4.00 11.52
CA ASN A 23 6.31 5.02 11.08
C ASN A 23 5.62 6.39 11.06
N ARG A 24 6.39 7.44 10.72
CA ARG A 24 5.87 8.82 10.71
C ARG A 24 4.70 9.04 9.75
N TYR A 25 4.64 8.34 8.62
CA TYR A 25 3.54 8.45 7.67
C TYR A 25 2.25 7.88 8.28
N GLY A 26 2.29 6.63 8.76
CA GLY A 26 1.14 5.94 9.34
C GLY A 26 0.64 6.60 10.63
N LEU A 27 1.54 6.84 11.58
CA LEU A 27 1.18 7.39 12.90
C LEU A 27 0.60 8.81 12.81
N ASN A 28 1.24 9.71 12.05
CA ASN A 28 0.72 11.08 11.89
C ASN A 28 -0.58 11.09 11.08
N GLY A 29 -0.62 10.30 10.00
CA GLY A 29 -1.81 10.16 9.15
C GLY A 29 -3.02 9.69 9.94
N MET A 30 -2.82 8.67 10.79
CA MET A 30 -3.84 8.11 11.66
C MET A 30 -4.25 9.07 12.78
N ALA A 31 -3.29 9.73 13.45
CA ALA A 31 -3.62 10.72 14.49
C ALA A 31 -4.51 11.86 13.95
N LEU A 32 -4.19 12.37 12.75
CA LEU A 32 -5.01 13.38 12.07
C LEU A 32 -6.38 12.83 11.65
N PHE A 33 -6.46 11.55 11.28
CA PHE A 33 -7.72 10.90 10.95
C PHE A 33 -8.60 10.76 12.20
N ILE A 34 -8.07 10.21 13.29
CA ILE A 34 -8.79 10.01 14.56
C ILE A 34 -9.31 11.33 15.09
N LYS A 35 -8.51 12.40 15.04
CA LYS A 35 -8.96 13.75 15.43
C LYS A 35 -10.18 14.19 14.61
N ALA A 36 -10.11 14.08 13.29
CA ALA A 36 -11.22 14.47 12.41
C ALA A 36 -12.44 13.53 12.55
N ALA A 37 -12.23 12.23 12.77
CA ALA A 37 -13.29 11.23 12.94
C ALA A 37 -14.11 11.52 14.21
N LYS A 38 -13.44 11.89 15.31
CA LYS A 38 -14.08 12.34 16.55
C LYS A 38 -14.93 13.59 16.36
N GLU A 39 -14.46 14.56 15.55
CA GLU A 39 -15.24 15.76 15.19
C GLU A 39 -16.54 15.39 14.42
N TYR A 40 -16.54 14.26 13.70
CA TYR A 40 -17.72 13.71 13.01
C TYR A 40 -18.52 12.69 13.84
N GLY A 41 -18.24 12.55 15.13
CA GLY A 41 -18.96 11.63 16.04
C GLY A 41 -18.63 10.14 15.84
N VAL A 42 -17.48 9.82 15.24
CA VAL A 42 -17.02 8.44 15.07
C VAL A 42 -16.16 8.03 16.26
N CYS A 43 -16.46 6.86 16.83
CA CYS A 43 -15.71 6.23 17.89
C CYS A 43 -14.67 5.24 17.32
N ILE A 44 -13.51 5.20 17.98
CA ILE A 44 -12.40 4.31 17.63
C ILE A 44 -12.34 3.21 18.70
N GLU A 45 -12.63 1.97 18.31
CA GLU A 45 -12.65 0.83 19.24
C GLU A 45 -11.23 0.40 19.65
N TYR A 46 -10.33 0.35 18.67
CA TYR A 46 -8.91 0.09 18.87
C TYR A 46 -8.09 0.93 17.88
N SER A 47 -6.85 1.25 18.27
CA SER A 47 -5.92 2.03 17.47
C SER A 47 -4.53 1.44 17.61
N GLU A 48 -4.18 0.55 16.70
CA GLU A 48 -2.93 -0.20 16.74
C GLU A 48 -2.00 0.16 15.58
N ALA A 49 -0.72 -0.09 15.78
CA ALA A 49 0.28 0.08 14.73
C ALA A 49 1.25 -1.10 14.71
N PHE A 50 1.68 -1.48 13.51
CA PHE A 50 2.74 -2.47 13.33
C PHE A 50 3.61 -2.10 12.13
N SER A 51 4.81 -2.66 12.07
CA SER A 51 5.67 -2.57 10.89
C SER A 51 6.20 -3.95 10.54
N LEU A 52 6.56 -4.14 9.26
CA LEU A 52 7.23 -5.36 8.80
C LEU A 52 8.53 -5.68 9.55
N SER A 53 9.24 -4.66 9.99
CA SER A 53 10.47 -4.77 10.78
C SER A 53 10.22 -4.80 12.29
N GLY A 54 8.96 -4.84 12.71
CA GLY A 54 8.57 -4.84 14.11
C GLY A 54 8.73 -6.20 14.78
N PRO A 55 8.33 -6.30 16.05
CA PRO A 55 8.31 -7.57 16.78
C PRO A 55 7.49 -8.65 16.02
N PRO A 56 7.93 -9.92 16.04
CA PRO A 56 7.26 -11.00 15.30
C PRO A 56 5.77 -11.16 15.65
N ASP A 57 5.42 -10.94 16.92
CA ASP A 57 4.07 -11.19 17.43
C ASP A 57 3.13 -9.99 17.27
N SER A 58 3.62 -8.83 16.80
CA SER A 58 2.82 -7.60 16.73
C SER A 58 1.58 -7.77 15.86
N LEU A 59 1.69 -8.42 14.70
CA LEU A 59 0.54 -8.66 13.83
C LEU A 59 -0.45 -9.62 14.50
N GLN A 60 0.02 -10.71 15.12
CA GLN A 60 -0.84 -11.70 15.75
C GLN A 60 -1.66 -11.10 16.91
N ASN A 61 -1.05 -10.24 17.73
CA ASN A 61 -1.74 -9.52 18.80
C ASN A 61 -2.83 -8.59 18.24
N ILE A 62 -2.55 -7.91 17.13
CA ILE A 62 -3.55 -7.08 16.45
C ILE A 62 -4.71 -7.94 15.90
N ILE A 63 -4.42 -9.11 15.33
CA ILE A 63 -5.47 -10.03 14.88
C ILE A 63 -6.37 -10.48 16.04
N GLU A 64 -5.78 -10.75 17.20
CA GLU A 64 -6.55 -11.12 18.40
C GLU A 64 -7.48 -9.98 18.85
N ILE A 65 -7.00 -8.74 18.86
CA ILE A 65 -7.81 -7.55 19.14
C ILE A 65 -8.97 -7.46 18.15
N ILE A 66 -8.71 -7.60 16.85
CA ILE A 66 -9.71 -7.50 15.78
C ILE A 66 -10.77 -8.61 15.88
N THR A 67 -10.36 -9.81 16.29
CA THR A 67 -11.27 -10.96 16.41
C THR A 67 -12.25 -10.79 17.56
N HIS A 68 -11.83 -10.14 18.65
CA HIS A 68 -12.70 -9.82 19.79
C HIS A 68 -13.48 -8.50 19.61
N ALA A 69 -13.09 -7.67 18.65
CA ALA A 69 -13.72 -6.40 18.36
C ALA A 69 -15.08 -6.56 17.66
N THR A 70 -15.94 -5.55 17.85
CA THR A 70 -17.28 -5.50 17.27
C THR A 70 -17.35 -4.70 15.98
N SER A 71 -16.42 -3.75 15.78
CA SER A 71 -16.31 -2.96 14.55
C SER A 71 -16.06 -3.85 13.33
N LYS A 72 -16.75 -3.51 12.24
CA LYS A 72 -16.59 -4.17 10.93
C LYS A 72 -15.90 -3.29 9.90
N VAL A 73 -15.54 -2.06 10.28
CA VAL A 73 -14.86 -1.10 9.42
C VAL A 73 -13.48 -0.81 10.00
N ILE A 74 -12.44 -0.88 9.17
CA ILE A 74 -11.07 -0.59 9.57
C ILE A 74 -10.52 0.53 8.69
N MET A 75 -10.10 1.63 9.32
CA MET A 75 -9.21 2.58 8.67
C MET A 75 -7.78 2.02 8.70
N ALA A 76 -7.22 1.73 7.52
CA ALA A 76 -5.88 1.19 7.34
C ALA A 76 -4.93 2.22 6.70
N PHE A 77 -4.17 2.91 7.54
CA PHE A 77 -3.21 3.95 7.15
C PHE A 77 -1.79 3.37 7.12
N MET A 78 -1.50 2.56 6.10
CA MET A 78 -0.29 1.73 6.01
C MET A 78 0.25 1.66 4.58
N SER A 79 1.41 1.03 4.36
CA SER A 79 1.96 0.85 3.00
C SER A 79 1.35 -0.39 2.31
N HIS A 80 1.61 -0.54 1.01
CA HIS A 80 1.23 -1.75 0.27
C HIS A 80 1.77 -3.04 0.90
N ARG A 81 2.92 -2.99 1.58
CA ARG A 81 3.54 -4.19 2.16
C ARG A 81 2.82 -4.63 3.44
N GLU A 82 2.50 -3.69 4.34
CA GLU A 82 1.76 -4.01 5.56
C GLU A 82 0.32 -4.42 5.28
N ILE A 83 -0.38 -3.78 4.34
CA ILE A 83 -1.76 -4.18 4.02
C ILE A 83 -1.81 -5.56 3.37
N LYS A 84 -0.79 -5.91 2.56
CA LYS A 84 -0.65 -7.25 1.99
C LYS A 84 -0.52 -8.29 3.10
N LEU A 85 0.33 -8.05 4.10
CA LEU A 85 0.44 -8.94 5.25
C LEU A 85 -0.86 -9.08 6.02
N LEU A 86 -1.52 -7.96 6.33
CA LEU A 86 -2.79 -7.98 7.07
C LEU A 86 -3.86 -8.77 6.30
N ALA A 87 -3.98 -8.55 5.00
CA ALA A 87 -4.94 -9.24 4.14
C ALA A 87 -4.64 -10.74 4.04
N THR A 88 -3.36 -11.13 3.92
CA THR A 88 -2.94 -12.53 3.97
C THR A 88 -3.36 -13.17 5.29
N GLU A 89 -3.15 -12.49 6.42
CA GLU A 89 -3.44 -13.06 7.72
C GLU A 89 -4.96 -13.18 7.97
N PHE A 90 -5.73 -12.16 7.58
CA PHE A 90 -7.20 -12.25 7.60
C PHE A 90 -7.70 -13.43 6.76
N TYR A 91 -7.11 -13.64 5.59
CA TYR A 91 -7.47 -14.75 4.72
C TYR A 91 -7.16 -16.12 5.36
N ARG A 92 -5.96 -16.28 5.92
CA ARG A 92 -5.54 -17.53 6.58
C ARG A 92 -6.35 -17.86 7.81
N GLN A 93 -6.70 -16.86 8.61
CA GLN A 93 -7.54 -17.02 9.81
C GLN A 93 -9.05 -16.96 9.51
N ASN A 94 -9.44 -16.90 8.22
CA ASN A 94 -10.83 -16.85 7.78
C ASN A 94 -11.64 -15.69 8.40
N ILE A 95 -10.97 -14.56 8.66
CA ILE A 95 -11.57 -13.31 9.11
C ILE A 95 -12.23 -12.63 7.91
N LYS A 96 -13.56 -12.53 7.94
CA LYS A 96 -14.38 -12.09 6.82
C LYS A 96 -15.33 -10.96 7.24
N GLY A 97 -15.90 -10.28 6.24
CA GLY A 97 -16.92 -9.24 6.46
C GLY A 97 -16.35 -7.91 6.97
N MET A 98 -15.06 -7.68 6.79
CA MET A 98 -14.41 -6.42 7.12
C MET A 98 -14.47 -5.47 5.92
N GLN A 99 -14.90 -4.24 6.16
CA GLN A 99 -14.81 -3.14 5.22
C GLN A 99 -13.52 -2.36 5.49
N LEU A 100 -12.60 -2.37 4.52
CA LEU A 100 -11.36 -1.61 4.64
C LEU A 100 -11.53 -0.21 4.04
N VAL A 101 -11.00 0.77 4.76
CA VAL A 101 -10.83 2.15 4.29
C VAL A 101 -9.34 2.45 4.19
N GLY A 102 -8.84 2.67 2.98
CA GLY A 102 -7.42 2.77 2.69
C GLY A 102 -6.89 4.18 2.50
N SER A 103 -5.62 4.39 2.86
CA SER A 103 -4.85 5.57 2.45
C SER A 103 -4.40 5.47 0.99
N ASP A 104 -3.94 6.59 0.43
CA ASP A 104 -3.42 6.68 -0.94
C ASP A 104 -2.24 5.75 -1.23
N ALA A 105 -1.47 5.38 -0.18
CA ALA A 105 -0.31 4.50 -0.31
C ALA A 105 -0.59 3.07 -0.79
N TRP A 106 -1.86 2.61 -0.79
CA TRP A 106 -2.18 1.24 -1.21
C TRP A 106 -3.52 1.08 -1.93
N ILE A 107 -4.45 2.03 -1.80
CA ILE A 107 -5.82 1.88 -2.33
C ILE A 107 -5.89 1.69 -3.85
N THR A 108 -4.87 2.13 -4.59
CA THR A 108 -4.75 1.95 -6.05
C THR A 108 -3.55 1.09 -6.46
N ASP A 109 -2.94 0.35 -5.53
CA ASP A 109 -1.76 -0.46 -5.83
C ASP A 109 -2.17 -1.78 -6.50
N HIS A 110 -1.82 -1.92 -7.79
CA HIS A 110 -2.14 -3.11 -8.57
C HIS A 110 -1.37 -4.36 -8.12
N SER A 111 -0.25 -4.23 -7.41
CA SER A 111 0.49 -5.41 -6.91
C SER A 111 -0.30 -6.22 -5.86
N LEU A 112 -1.39 -5.66 -5.35
CA LEU A 112 -2.29 -6.30 -4.40
C LEU A 112 -3.38 -7.15 -5.08
N THR A 113 -3.58 -7.03 -6.39
CA THR A 113 -4.66 -7.78 -7.08
C THR A 113 -4.37 -9.26 -7.17
N ASP A 114 -3.09 -9.64 -7.21
CA ASP A 114 -2.64 -11.04 -7.34
C ASP A 114 -2.04 -11.58 -6.04
N SER A 115 -2.19 -10.87 -4.91
CA SER A 115 -1.67 -11.33 -3.63
C SER A 115 -2.56 -12.41 -2.99
N GLU A 116 -1.94 -13.25 -2.16
CA GLU A 116 -2.69 -14.00 -1.16
C GLU A 116 -3.55 -13.02 -0.33
N GLY A 117 -4.79 -13.40 -0.02
CA GLY A 117 -5.72 -12.52 0.68
C GLY A 117 -6.34 -11.39 -0.15
N ARG A 118 -6.14 -11.32 -1.48
CA ARG A 118 -6.78 -10.32 -2.36
C ARG A 118 -8.29 -10.18 -2.14
N SER A 119 -8.99 -11.27 -1.79
CA SER A 119 -10.43 -11.28 -1.55
C SER A 119 -10.84 -10.42 -0.35
N ILE A 120 -9.95 -10.24 0.63
CA ILE A 120 -10.14 -9.35 1.78
C ILE A 120 -10.12 -7.88 1.35
N LEU A 121 -9.37 -7.55 0.30
CA LEU A 121 -9.22 -6.18 -0.20
C LEU A 121 -10.35 -5.75 -1.14
N VAL A 122 -11.14 -6.69 -1.66
CA VAL A 122 -12.25 -6.40 -2.57
C VAL A 122 -13.28 -5.51 -1.86
N GLY A 123 -13.66 -4.41 -2.52
CA GLY A 123 -14.62 -3.44 -1.97
C GLY A 123 -14.00 -2.39 -1.05
N SER A 124 -12.66 -2.37 -0.90
CA SER A 124 -11.97 -1.30 -0.16
C SER A 124 -12.28 0.08 -0.76
N LEU A 125 -12.44 1.09 0.10
CA LEU A 125 -12.69 2.46 -0.30
C LEU A 125 -11.57 3.38 0.20
N GLY A 126 -11.27 4.46 -0.52
CA GLY A 126 -10.27 5.43 -0.08
C GLY A 126 -10.13 6.58 -1.06
N PHE A 127 -9.14 7.43 -0.82
CA PHE A 127 -8.80 8.52 -1.72
C PHE A 127 -7.41 8.31 -2.30
N VAL A 128 -7.25 8.73 -3.55
CA VAL A 128 -5.97 8.80 -4.25
C VAL A 128 -5.66 10.25 -4.58
N VAL A 129 -4.37 10.57 -4.68
CA VAL A 129 -3.93 11.87 -5.20
C VAL A 129 -4.32 11.96 -6.68
N SER A 130 -4.87 13.11 -7.08
CA SER A 130 -5.22 13.34 -8.48
C SER A 130 -4.00 13.22 -9.37
N LYS A 131 -4.10 12.44 -10.44
CA LYS A 131 -3.03 12.30 -11.44
C LYS A 131 -2.99 13.58 -12.27
N ALA A 132 -1.82 14.19 -12.37
CA ALA A 132 -1.57 15.27 -13.31
C ALA A 132 -0.88 14.72 -14.56
N GLN A 133 -1.33 15.15 -15.74
CA GLN A 133 -0.60 14.92 -16.98
C GLN A 133 0.53 15.95 -17.06
N ILE A 134 1.78 15.47 -17.08
CA ILE A 134 2.95 16.32 -17.28
C ILE A 134 3.34 16.18 -18.76
N PRO A 135 3.11 17.20 -19.60
CA PRO A 135 3.40 17.12 -21.03
C PRO A 135 4.86 16.69 -21.28
N ALA A 136 5.07 15.86 -22.29
CA ALA A 136 6.37 15.29 -22.69
C ALA A 136 7.09 14.43 -21.63
N LEU A 137 6.55 14.22 -20.42
CA LEU A 137 7.19 13.37 -19.42
C LEU A 137 7.28 11.91 -19.90
N GLU A 138 6.20 11.38 -20.48
CA GLU A 138 6.21 10.03 -21.02
C GLU A 138 7.25 9.87 -22.13
N GLU A 139 7.26 10.80 -23.09
CA GLU A 139 8.23 10.81 -24.19
C GLU A 139 9.68 10.86 -23.66
N HIS A 140 9.94 11.72 -22.66
CA HIS A 140 11.24 11.82 -22.02
C HIS A 140 11.65 10.51 -21.35
N LEU A 141 10.76 9.89 -20.57
CA LEU A 141 11.05 8.63 -19.86
C LEU A 141 11.29 7.47 -20.83
N ARG A 142 10.56 7.40 -21.94
CA ARG A 142 10.74 6.36 -22.98
C ARG A 142 12.04 6.52 -23.76
N GLN A 143 12.63 7.72 -23.79
CA GLN A 143 13.90 7.99 -24.45
C GLN A 143 15.12 7.71 -23.55
N ILE A 144 14.92 7.36 -22.27
CA ILE A 144 16.01 6.99 -21.38
C ILE A 144 16.67 5.71 -21.91
N HIS A 145 17.97 5.80 -22.17
CA HIS A 145 18.80 4.67 -22.54
C HIS A 145 20.01 4.59 -21.60
N ARG A 146 20.42 3.38 -21.24
CA ARG A 146 21.54 3.15 -20.32
C ARG A 146 22.81 3.90 -20.72
N SER A 147 23.11 4.01 -22.02
CA SER A 147 24.31 4.70 -22.52
C SER A 147 24.40 6.17 -22.11
N GLN A 148 23.28 6.82 -21.78
CA GLN A 148 23.25 8.20 -21.30
C GLN A 148 23.71 8.31 -19.84
N PHE A 149 23.65 7.22 -19.09
CA PHE A 149 23.91 7.19 -17.65
C PHE A 149 24.71 5.93 -17.22
N PRO A 150 25.92 5.70 -17.77
CA PRO A 150 26.65 4.45 -17.58
C PRO A 150 27.03 4.15 -16.13
N ASN A 151 27.13 5.19 -15.29
CA ASN A 151 27.53 5.08 -13.88
C ASN A 151 26.34 4.97 -12.90
N ARG A 152 25.09 4.94 -13.38
CA ARG A 152 23.91 4.85 -12.51
C ARG A 152 23.56 3.39 -12.26
N GLN A 153 23.88 2.92 -11.05
CA GLN A 153 23.56 1.58 -10.56
C GLN A 153 22.08 1.21 -10.78
N PHE A 154 21.17 2.07 -10.31
CA PHE A 154 19.72 1.86 -10.46
C PHE A 154 19.27 1.65 -11.91
N LEU A 155 19.81 2.42 -12.87
CA LEU A 155 19.43 2.28 -14.28
C LEU A 155 19.99 0.99 -14.89
N ARG A 156 21.08 0.45 -14.34
CA ARG A 156 21.57 -0.86 -14.74
C ARG A 156 20.61 -1.95 -14.26
N ASP A 157 20.33 -1.96 -12.96
CA ASP A 157 19.48 -2.97 -12.32
C ASP A 157 18.07 -2.96 -12.95
N PHE A 158 17.48 -1.78 -13.13
CA PHE A 158 16.20 -1.61 -13.82
C PHE A 158 16.20 -2.19 -15.24
N TRP A 159 17.29 -2.00 -16.00
CA TRP A 159 17.38 -2.47 -17.39
C TRP A 159 17.54 -3.99 -17.46
N GLU A 160 18.39 -4.55 -16.60
CA GLU A 160 18.60 -6.00 -16.49
C GLU A 160 17.31 -6.72 -16.06
N ASP A 161 16.59 -6.15 -15.09
CA ASP A 161 15.29 -6.66 -14.62
C ASP A 161 14.20 -6.58 -15.70
N LEU A 162 14.09 -5.44 -16.39
CA LEU A 162 13.03 -5.21 -17.38
C LEU A 162 13.18 -6.11 -18.62
N PHE A 163 14.41 -6.27 -19.10
CA PHE A 163 14.71 -7.04 -20.32
C PHE A 163 15.17 -8.47 -20.05
N ASN A 164 15.26 -8.87 -18.77
CA ASN A 164 15.71 -10.18 -18.32
C ASN A 164 17.04 -10.59 -18.96
N CYS A 165 18.03 -9.70 -18.86
CA CYS A 165 19.36 -9.85 -19.44
C CYS A 165 20.45 -9.38 -18.46
N ALA A 166 21.70 -9.76 -18.71
CA ALA A 166 22.84 -9.29 -17.91
C ALA A 166 23.88 -8.58 -18.76
N LEU A 167 24.55 -7.60 -18.19
CA LEU A 167 25.58 -6.82 -18.87
C LEU A 167 26.98 -7.34 -18.58
N ASN A 168 27.20 -7.88 -17.38
CA ASN A 168 28.50 -8.36 -16.91
C ASN A 168 28.45 -9.79 -16.34
N ASP A 169 27.30 -10.47 -16.38
CA ASP A 169 27.15 -11.83 -15.89
C ASP A 169 27.18 -12.84 -17.04
N SER A 170 27.91 -13.94 -16.83
CA SER A 170 28.14 -15.00 -17.82
C SER A 170 27.06 -16.09 -17.79
N GLU A 171 26.29 -16.18 -16.69
CA GLU A 171 25.27 -17.21 -16.50
C GLU A 171 23.91 -16.83 -17.07
N ILE A 172 23.67 -15.53 -17.25
CA ILE A 172 22.44 -14.95 -17.80
C ILE A 172 22.69 -14.49 -19.25
N LYS A 173 21.66 -14.56 -20.10
CA LYS A 173 21.73 -14.06 -21.48
C LYS A 173 22.26 -12.62 -21.51
N PRO A 174 23.29 -12.33 -22.33
CA PRO A 174 23.82 -10.97 -22.42
C PRO A 174 22.79 -10.02 -23.03
N CYS A 175 22.72 -8.79 -22.53
CA CYS A 175 21.92 -7.75 -23.16
C CYS A 175 22.48 -7.45 -24.57
N SER A 176 21.58 -7.29 -25.53
CA SER A 176 21.91 -7.12 -26.96
C SER A 176 22.38 -5.71 -27.31
N GLY A 177 22.02 -4.71 -26.50
CA GLY A 177 22.24 -3.29 -26.79
C GLY A 177 21.18 -2.68 -27.70
N PHE A 178 20.18 -3.46 -28.14
CA PHE A 178 19.04 -3.00 -28.93
C PHE A 178 17.75 -2.90 -28.12
N GLU A 179 17.80 -3.16 -26.81
CA GLU A 179 16.68 -2.97 -25.91
C GLU A 179 16.20 -1.51 -25.91
N SER A 180 14.89 -1.28 -25.76
CA SER A 180 14.31 0.05 -25.80
C SER A 180 13.01 0.14 -25.01
N LEU A 181 12.79 1.29 -24.36
CA LEU A 181 11.55 1.64 -23.65
C LEU A 181 10.49 2.26 -24.59
N LEU A 182 10.80 2.39 -25.88
CA LEU A 182 9.90 2.93 -26.90
C LEU A 182 8.87 1.92 -27.41
N ASN A 183 9.02 0.63 -27.06
CA ASN A 183 8.08 -0.44 -27.37
C ASN A 183 7.10 -0.69 -26.23
#